data_AF-A0A7J6PVD1-F1
#
_entry.id   AF-A0A7J6PVD1-F1
#
_cell.length_a   1.000
_cell.length_b   1.000
_cell.length_c   1.000
_cell.angle_alpha   90.00
_cell.angle_beta   90.00
_cell.angle_gamma   90.00
#
_symmetry.space_group_name_H-M   'P 1'
#
loop_
_entity.id
_entity.type
_entity.pdbx_description
1 polymer ?
#
loop_
_entity_poly.entity_id
_entity_poly.type
_entity_poly.pdbx_seq_one_letter_code
_entity_poly.pdbx_strand_id
1 'polypeptide(L)'
;MIIDSEAVAFDREKHKVLPFQLLSSRPRKNVVMSEIKVQVCLFPFDLIYLDGESMITKNLDTRRKVLRTRLKEIPDRIQFATARDMDSEEEIQAFFTESVEASCEGLMLKTLFENATYEPSKRSLNWLKLKKDYLSGMADSLDLVPIGAFYGKGKRTGVYGTYLLAVYDPNEGEYQSCCKVATGFTDEFLDKHYDHHKDNVIPRKRADYVVTDKMTPDVWLDATQVWEIQCADLSISPVHTG
;
A
#
# COMPACT_ATOMS: atom_id res chain seq x y z
N MET A 1 4.75 27.49 -11.23
CA MET A 1 4.07 26.25 -11.65
C MET A 1 3.88 25.34 -10.45
N ILE A 2 2.75 24.66 -10.35
CA ILE A 2 2.48 23.61 -9.33
C ILE A 2 2.12 22.34 -10.09
N ILE A 3 2.88 21.28 -9.88
CA ILE A 3 2.67 19.95 -10.50
C ILE A 3 2.37 18.93 -9.43
N ASP A 4 1.67 17.87 -9.84
CA ASP A 4 1.47 16.68 -9.02
C ASP A 4 2.37 15.56 -9.58
N SER A 5 3.12 14.91 -8.70
CA SER A 5 4.17 13.95 -9.08
C SER A 5 4.45 12.94 -7.99
N GLU A 6 4.79 11.72 -8.39
CA GLU A 6 5.29 10.71 -7.45
C GLU A 6 6.81 10.78 -7.33
N ALA A 7 7.33 10.80 -6.11
CA ALA A 7 8.77 10.74 -5.86
C ALA A 7 9.15 9.28 -5.58
N VAL A 8 9.88 8.65 -6.51
CA VAL A 8 10.16 7.21 -6.46
C VAL A 8 11.66 6.98 -6.28
N ALA A 9 12.04 6.05 -5.39
CA ALA A 9 13.43 5.65 -5.25
C ALA A 9 13.93 5.03 -6.57
N PHE A 10 15.11 5.44 -7.03
CA PHE A 10 15.59 5.10 -8.36
C PHE A 10 17.08 4.76 -8.35
N ASP A 11 17.43 3.65 -8.99
CA ASP A 11 18.81 3.23 -9.22
C ASP A 11 19.27 3.78 -10.57
N ARG A 12 20.17 4.77 -10.55
CA ARG A 12 20.68 5.44 -11.76
C ARG A 12 21.74 4.63 -12.51
N GLU A 13 22.31 3.59 -11.88
CA GLU A 13 23.28 2.71 -12.56
C GLU A 13 22.54 1.61 -13.31
N LYS A 14 21.47 1.07 -12.71
CA LYS A 14 20.63 0.02 -13.32
C LYS A 14 19.42 0.57 -14.08
N HIS A 15 19.23 1.88 -14.10
CA HIS A 15 18.10 2.58 -14.72
C HIS A 15 16.73 2.00 -14.33
N LYS A 16 16.52 1.77 -13.03
CA LYS A 16 15.31 1.10 -12.54
C LYS A 16 14.71 1.72 -11.29
N VAL A 17 13.40 1.57 -11.18
CA VAL A 17 12.64 1.87 -9.97
C VAL A 17 13.04 0.91 -8.85
N LEU A 18 13.05 1.42 -7.62
CA LEU A 18 13.37 0.68 -6.40
C LEU A 18 12.15 0.63 -5.46
N PRO A 19 12.07 -0.39 -4.58
CA PRO A 19 10.95 -0.53 -3.64
C PRO A 19 10.76 0.67 -2.71
N PHE A 20 9.52 0.93 -2.33
CA PHE A 20 9.13 2.03 -1.42
C PHE A 20 9.87 1.99 -0.08
N GLN A 21 10.20 0.80 0.44
CA GLN A 21 10.95 0.65 1.69
C GLN A 21 12.27 1.43 1.65
N LEU A 22 12.98 1.44 0.51
CA LEU A 22 14.23 2.18 0.35
C LEU A 22 13.98 3.70 0.36
N LEU A 23 12.90 4.17 -0.25
CA LEU A 23 12.53 5.58 -0.21
C LEU A 23 12.25 6.04 1.23
N SER A 24 11.55 5.22 2.01
CA SER A 24 11.16 5.57 3.39
C SER A 24 12.33 5.69 4.37
N SER A 25 13.48 5.08 4.02
CA SER A 25 14.72 5.19 4.79
C SER A 25 15.41 6.56 4.68
N ARG A 26 14.97 7.43 3.76
CA ARG A 26 15.58 8.75 3.57
C ARG A 26 15.37 9.64 4.80
N PRO A 27 16.38 10.44 5.19
CA PRO A 27 16.26 11.39 6.28
C PRO A 27 15.19 12.47 5.96
N ARG A 28 14.42 12.86 6.97
CA ARG A 28 13.27 13.78 6.80
C ARG A 28 13.56 15.25 7.12
N LYS A 29 14.60 15.53 7.92
CA LYS A 29 14.95 16.88 8.39
C LYS A 29 16.45 17.10 8.30
N ASN A 30 16.88 18.34 8.07
CA ASN A 30 18.28 18.77 8.03
C ASN A 30 19.15 17.89 7.12
N VAL A 31 18.62 17.52 5.93
CA VAL A 31 19.29 16.61 5.01
C VAL A 31 20.46 17.32 4.34
N VAL A 32 21.67 16.79 4.56
CA VAL A 32 22.87 17.24 3.84
C VAL A 32 22.90 16.53 2.49
N MET A 33 23.00 17.28 1.39
CA MET A 33 22.90 16.73 0.03
C MET A 33 23.96 15.64 -0.26
N SER A 34 25.15 15.75 0.33
CA SER A 34 26.23 14.76 0.18
C SER A 34 25.97 13.44 0.90
N GLU A 35 25.01 13.39 1.83
CA GLU A 35 24.67 12.19 2.60
C GLU A 35 23.51 11.40 1.97
N ILE A 36 22.93 11.90 0.87
CA ILE A 36 21.81 11.25 0.18
C ILE A 36 22.32 10.00 -0.54
N LYS A 37 22.09 8.85 0.08
CA LYS A 37 22.41 7.53 -0.50
C LYS A 37 21.34 7.07 -1.51
N VAL A 38 20.06 7.25 -1.17
CA VAL A 38 18.94 6.83 -2.02
C VAL A 38 18.57 7.97 -2.97
N GLN A 39 18.84 7.77 -4.25
CA GLN A 39 18.45 8.70 -5.32
C GLN A 39 16.95 8.55 -5.63
N VAL A 40 16.37 9.60 -6.20
CA VAL A 40 14.95 9.67 -6.54
C VAL A 40 14.78 10.17 -7.98
N CYS A 41 13.76 9.63 -8.65
CA CYS A 41 13.18 10.16 -9.88
C CYS A 41 11.78 10.68 -9.56
N LEU A 42 11.43 11.85 -10.10
CA LEU A 42 10.08 12.38 -10.05
C LEU A 42 9.31 11.89 -11.26
N PHE A 43 8.07 11.45 -11.02
CA PHE A 43 7.12 11.05 -12.05
C PHE A 43 5.91 11.99 -12.10
N PRO A 44 6.00 13.17 -12.76
CA PRO A 44 4.89 14.09 -12.89
C PRO A 44 3.75 13.50 -13.69
N PHE A 45 2.52 13.70 -13.20
CA PHE A 45 1.32 13.17 -13.84
C PHE A 45 0.17 14.19 -13.94
N ASP A 46 0.25 15.35 -13.30
CA ASP A 46 -0.75 16.42 -13.44
C ASP A 46 -0.17 17.83 -13.23
N LEU A 47 -0.89 18.85 -13.69
CA LEU A 47 -0.57 20.26 -13.56
C LEU A 47 -1.73 20.99 -12.89
N ILE A 48 -1.47 21.60 -11.74
CA ILE A 48 -2.49 22.24 -10.90
C ILE A 48 -2.51 23.77 -11.12
N TYR A 49 -1.36 24.38 -11.41
CA TYR A 49 -1.24 25.83 -11.54
C TYR A 49 -0.08 26.22 -12.46
N LEU A 50 -0.29 27.21 -13.32
CA LEU A 50 0.74 27.71 -14.24
C LEU A 50 0.60 29.23 -14.42
N ASP A 51 1.72 29.95 -14.34
CA ASP A 51 1.84 31.37 -14.72
C ASP A 51 0.76 32.33 -14.16
N GLY A 52 0.31 32.12 -12.93
CA GLY A 52 -0.73 32.96 -12.32
C GLY A 52 -2.14 32.38 -12.39
N GLU A 53 -2.36 31.35 -13.23
CA GLU A 53 -3.67 30.75 -13.49
C GLU A 53 -3.82 29.38 -12.82
N SER A 54 -4.99 29.18 -12.20
CA SER A 54 -5.40 27.87 -11.68
C SER A 54 -5.87 26.96 -12.81
N MET A 55 -5.31 25.76 -12.88
CA MET A 55 -5.62 24.78 -13.93
C MET A 55 -6.70 23.79 -13.50
N ILE A 56 -7.12 23.78 -12.23
CA ILE A 56 -7.98 22.74 -11.65
C ILE A 56 -9.36 22.62 -12.31
N THR A 57 -9.87 23.70 -12.90
CA THR A 57 -11.16 23.74 -13.60
C THR A 57 -11.06 23.26 -15.05
N LYS A 58 -9.85 23.13 -15.59
CA LYS A 58 -9.62 22.55 -16.93
C LYS A 58 -9.68 21.04 -16.85
N ASN A 59 -10.05 20.38 -17.95
CA ASN A 59 -10.03 18.92 -18.03
C ASN A 59 -8.59 18.35 -18.04
N LEU A 60 -8.44 17.07 -17.70
CA LEU A 60 -7.14 16.43 -17.56
C LEU A 60 -6.35 16.42 -18.87
N ASP A 61 -7.00 16.23 -20.02
CA ASP A 61 -6.33 16.30 -21.32
C ASP A 61 -5.58 17.64 -21.52
N THR A 62 -6.26 18.75 -21.23
CA THR A 62 -5.65 20.09 -21.29
C THR A 62 -4.49 20.22 -20.32
N ARG A 63 -4.68 19.84 -19.05
CA ARG A 63 -3.63 19.95 -18.02
C ARG A 63 -2.40 19.12 -18.38
N ARG A 64 -2.60 17.89 -18.86
CA ARG A 64 -1.55 16.96 -19.29
C ARG A 64 -0.78 17.46 -20.51
N LYS A 65 -1.48 17.99 -21.52
CA LYS A 65 -0.84 18.59 -22.71
C LYS A 65 0.04 19.77 -22.31
N VAL A 66 -0.50 20.70 -21.51
CA VAL A 66 0.25 21.87 -21.03
C VAL A 66 1.45 21.44 -20.19
N LEU A 67 1.29 20.47 -19.28
CA LEU A 67 2.38 19.91 -18.49
C LEU A 67 3.53 19.42 -19.39
N ARG A 68 3.21 18.61 -20.41
CA ARG A 68 4.20 18.03 -21.34
C ARG A 68 4.88 19.07 -22.23
N THR A 69 4.21 20.17 -22.53
CA THR A 69 4.83 21.29 -23.29
C THR A 69 5.74 22.14 -22.40
N ARG A 70 5.41 22.31 -21.12
CA ARG A 70 6.12 23.23 -20.21
C ARG A 70 7.26 22.58 -19.43
N LEU A 71 7.16 21.29 -19.13
CA LEU A 71 8.17 20.55 -18.38
C LEU A 71 8.99 19.67 -19.34
N LYS A 72 10.31 19.70 -19.19
CA LYS A 72 11.22 18.83 -19.94
C LYS A 72 11.62 17.64 -19.08
N GLU A 73 11.59 16.45 -19.67
CA GLU A 73 12.13 15.26 -19.02
C GLU A 73 13.64 15.38 -18.89
N ILE A 74 14.14 14.86 -17.77
CA ILE A 74 15.56 14.68 -17.48
C ILE A 74 15.70 13.21 -17.12
N PRO A 75 16.38 12.40 -17.95
CA PRO A 75 16.56 10.98 -17.69
C PRO A 75 16.97 10.69 -16.24
N ASP A 76 16.32 9.71 -15.63
CA ASP A 76 16.56 9.23 -14.26
C ASP A 76 16.40 10.29 -13.15
N ARG A 77 15.72 11.41 -13.45
CA ARG A 77 15.45 12.50 -12.51
C ARG A 77 14.02 13.03 -12.60
N ILE A 78 13.53 13.30 -13.81
CA ILE A 78 12.18 13.80 -14.08
C ILE A 78 11.69 13.10 -15.33
N GLN A 79 10.73 12.20 -15.19
CA GLN A 79 10.15 11.44 -16.29
C GLN A 79 8.63 11.49 -16.15
N PHE A 80 7.86 11.72 -17.20
CA PHE A 80 6.40 11.69 -17.06
C PHE A 80 5.94 10.29 -16.67
N ALA A 81 4.91 10.19 -15.84
CA ALA A 81 4.26 8.92 -15.61
C ALA A 81 3.84 8.30 -16.97
N THR A 82 4.22 7.04 -17.19
CA THR A 82 3.80 6.28 -18.37
C THR A 82 2.29 6.25 -18.42
N ALA A 83 1.71 6.62 -19.57
CA ALA A 83 0.28 6.75 -19.73
C ALA A 83 -0.14 6.32 -21.13
N ARG A 84 -1.34 5.76 -21.23
CA ARG A 84 -2.01 5.36 -22.47
C ARG A 84 -3.46 5.84 -22.39
N ASP A 85 -3.96 6.40 -23.49
CA ASP A 85 -5.40 6.69 -23.64
C ASP A 85 -6.03 5.43 -24.22
N MET A 86 -7.07 4.92 -23.56
CA MET A 86 -7.68 3.62 -23.84
C MET A 86 -9.20 3.75 -23.77
N ASP A 87 -9.91 2.97 -24.57
CA ASP A 87 -11.38 2.96 -24.65
C ASP A 87 -12.00 1.57 -24.49
N SER A 88 -11.19 0.53 -24.25
CA SER A 88 -11.63 -0.85 -24.06
C SER A 88 -11.04 -1.51 -22.82
N GLU A 89 -11.73 -2.53 -22.31
CA GLU A 89 -11.28 -3.29 -21.14
C GLU A 89 -10.02 -4.11 -21.44
N GLU A 90 -9.93 -4.64 -22.66
CA GLU A 90 -8.79 -5.44 -23.12
C GLU A 90 -7.49 -4.63 -23.11
N GLU A 91 -7.54 -3.37 -23.56
CA GLU A 91 -6.38 -2.46 -23.51
C GLU A 91 -5.98 -2.13 -22.08
N ILE A 92 -6.96 -1.89 -21.20
CA ILE A 92 -6.72 -1.63 -19.78
C ILE A 92 -6.04 -2.83 -19.12
N GLN A 93 -6.52 -4.05 -19.41
CA GLN A 93 -5.96 -5.27 -18.85
C GLN A 93 -4.53 -5.54 -19.34
N ALA A 94 -4.26 -5.30 -20.62
CA ALA A 94 -2.91 -5.40 -21.18
C ALA A 94 -1.97 -4.39 -20.50
N PHE A 95 -2.37 -3.12 -20.42
CA PHE A 95 -1.54 -2.09 -19.78
C PHE A 95 -1.37 -2.30 -18.27
N PHE A 96 -2.37 -2.89 -17.61
CA PHE A 96 -2.28 -3.27 -16.21
C PHE A 96 -1.20 -4.33 -16.01
N THR A 97 -1.17 -5.35 -16.86
CA THR A 97 -0.14 -6.40 -16.84
C THR A 97 1.25 -5.81 -17.06
N GLU A 98 1.41 -4.95 -18.08
CA GLU A 98 2.66 -4.22 -18.34
C GLU A 98 3.12 -3.41 -17.11
N SER A 99 2.19 -2.76 -16.40
CA SER A 99 2.52 -1.95 -15.22
C SER A 99 3.05 -2.79 -14.06
N VAL A 100 2.48 -3.98 -13.84
CA VAL A 100 2.91 -4.91 -12.78
C VAL A 100 4.28 -5.49 -13.12
N GLU A 101 4.51 -5.87 -14.37
CA GLU A 101 5.84 -6.32 -14.85
C GLU A 101 6.91 -5.22 -14.70
N ALA A 102 6.52 -3.95 -14.86
CA ALA A 102 7.38 -2.79 -14.63
C ALA A 102 7.56 -2.43 -13.14
N SER A 103 7.13 -3.30 -12.20
CA SER A 103 7.21 -3.09 -10.75
C SER A 103 6.40 -1.90 -10.22
N CYS A 104 5.32 -1.52 -10.91
CA CYS A 104 4.30 -0.61 -10.38
C CYS A 104 3.22 -1.39 -9.63
N GLU A 105 2.53 -0.72 -8.69
CA GLU A 105 1.42 -1.33 -7.93
C GLU A 105 0.19 -1.65 -8.79
N GLY A 106 0.03 -0.94 -9.91
CA GLY A 106 -1.09 -1.07 -10.84
C GLY A 106 -1.30 0.21 -11.64
N LEU A 107 -2.56 0.49 -11.99
CA LEU A 107 -2.96 1.64 -12.81
C LEU A 107 -3.76 2.68 -12.06
N MET A 108 -3.58 3.93 -12.48
CA MET A 108 -4.50 5.04 -12.19
C MET A 108 -5.32 5.33 -13.44
N LEU A 109 -6.59 4.96 -13.42
CA LEU A 109 -7.55 5.27 -14.48
C LEU A 109 -8.12 6.67 -14.23
N LYS A 110 -8.02 7.56 -15.22
CA LYS A 110 -8.47 8.95 -15.08
C LYS A 110 -9.30 9.36 -16.29
N THR A 111 -10.47 9.95 -16.04
CA THR A 111 -11.27 10.55 -17.11
C THR A 111 -10.52 11.72 -17.75
N LEU A 112 -10.56 11.83 -19.09
CA LEU A 112 -9.79 12.84 -19.83
C LEU A 112 -10.57 14.13 -20.09
N PHE A 113 -11.86 14.00 -20.45
CA PHE A 113 -12.67 15.10 -20.96
C PHE A 113 -13.85 15.43 -20.04
N GLU A 114 -14.74 14.46 -19.82
CA GLU A 114 -15.93 14.62 -18.97
C GLU A 114 -15.61 14.28 -17.51
N ASN A 115 -16.15 15.08 -16.58
CA ASN A 115 -15.87 14.93 -15.14
C ASN A 115 -14.37 14.77 -14.87
N ALA A 116 -13.54 15.55 -15.57
CA ALA A 116 -12.08 15.38 -15.60
C ALA A 116 -11.32 16.54 -14.95
N THR A 117 -12.00 17.36 -14.14
CA THR A 117 -11.39 18.44 -13.36
C THR A 117 -10.56 17.90 -12.20
N TYR A 118 -9.65 18.72 -11.68
CA TYR A 118 -8.88 18.38 -10.47
C TYR A 118 -9.68 18.84 -9.24
N GLU A 119 -10.06 17.92 -8.35
CA GLU A 119 -10.92 18.22 -7.20
C GLU A 119 -10.21 17.93 -5.86
N PRO A 120 -9.45 18.88 -5.29
CA PRO A 120 -8.56 18.63 -4.15
C PRO A 120 -9.25 18.29 -2.82
N SER A 121 -10.58 18.28 -2.77
CA SER A 121 -11.37 18.05 -1.55
C SER A 121 -12.54 17.09 -1.74
N LYS A 122 -12.62 16.41 -2.89
CA LYS A 122 -13.68 15.43 -3.17
C LYS A 122 -13.07 14.09 -3.53
N ARG A 123 -13.62 13.04 -2.91
CA ARG A 123 -13.40 11.68 -3.37
C ARG A 123 -14.35 11.41 -4.54
N SER A 124 -13.97 11.85 -5.73
CA SER A 124 -14.71 11.61 -6.95
C SER A 124 -14.32 10.26 -7.57
N LEU A 125 -15.17 9.77 -8.48
CA LEU A 125 -14.87 8.61 -9.32
C LEU A 125 -14.03 8.97 -10.55
N ASN A 126 -13.54 10.21 -10.62
CA ASN A 126 -12.77 10.71 -11.76
C ASN A 126 -11.44 9.97 -11.86
N TRP A 127 -10.88 9.56 -10.72
CA TRP A 127 -9.65 8.80 -10.60
C TRP A 127 -9.92 7.47 -9.88
N LEU A 128 -9.70 6.37 -10.58
CA LEU A 128 -9.83 5.03 -10.03
C LEU A 128 -8.46 4.37 -9.95
N LYS A 129 -8.19 3.71 -8.82
CA LYS A 129 -7.01 2.87 -8.64
C LYS A 129 -7.38 1.43 -8.98
N LEU A 130 -6.71 0.86 -9.97
CA LEU A 130 -6.78 -0.57 -10.29
C LEU A 130 -5.47 -1.19 -9.82
N LYS A 131 -5.55 -2.08 -8.83
CA LYS A 131 -4.37 -2.71 -8.21
C LYS A 131 -4.47 -4.21 -8.28
N LYS A 132 -3.32 -4.89 -8.21
CA LYS A 132 -3.22 -6.35 -8.28
C LYS A 132 -4.03 -7.05 -7.19
N ASP A 133 -4.08 -6.47 -5.99
CA ASP A 133 -4.82 -6.99 -4.84
C ASP A 133 -6.35 -6.92 -5.01
N TYR A 134 -6.87 -6.20 -6.02
CA TYR A 134 -8.31 -6.14 -6.30
C TYR A 134 -8.77 -7.22 -7.28
N LEU A 135 -7.83 -7.90 -7.94
CA LEU A 135 -8.14 -8.96 -8.89
C LEU A 135 -8.10 -10.31 -8.16
N SER A 136 -9.24 -10.99 -8.14
CA SER A 136 -9.37 -12.33 -7.56
C SER A 136 -8.36 -13.29 -8.17
N GLY A 137 -7.53 -13.93 -7.34
CA GLY A 137 -6.53 -14.92 -7.77
C GLY A 137 -5.16 -14.35 -8.16
N MET A 138 -4.95 -13.02 -8.08
CA MET A 138 -3.64 -12.40 -8.32
C MET A 138 -3.01 -11.77 -7.06
N ALA A 139 -3.78 -11.63 -5.97
CA ALA A 139 -3.26 -11.20 -4.67
C ALA A 139 -2.50 -12.34 -3.99
N ASP A 140 -1.40 -12.03 -3.32
CA ASP A 140 -0.74 -13.01 -2.47
C ASP A 140 -1.63 -13.27 -1.25
N SER A 141 -1.98 -14.54 -1.03
CA SER A 141 -2.70 -14.98 0.16
C SER A 141 -1.81 -15.86 1.03
N LEU A 142 -2.00 -15.74 2.34
CA LEU A 142 -1.29 -16.50 3.35
C LEU A 142 -2.28 -17.09 4.34
N ASP A 143 -2.09 -18.35 4.69
CA ASP A 143 -2.80 -19.01 5.78
C ASP A 143 -2.09 -18.72 7.10
N LEU A 144 -2.70 -17.91 7.95
CA LEU A 144 -2.08 -17.41 9.19
C LEU A 144 -2.91 -17.75 10.42
N VAL A 145 -2.24 -17.95 11.55
CA VAL A 145 -2.84 -18.37 12.81
C VAL A 145 -3.00 -17.18 13.75
N PRO A 146 -4.21 -16.87 14.25
CA PRO A 146 -4.38 -15.88 15.31
C PRO A 146 -3.77 -16.38 16.63
N ILE A 147 -2.76 -15.67 17.11
CA ILE A 147 -2.04 -16.01 18.37
C ILE A 147 -2.22 -14.95 19.47
N GLY A 148 -2.84 -13.82 19.15
CA GLY A 148 -3.14 -12.76 20.10
C GLY A 148 -4.15 -11.75 19.55
N ALA A 149 -4.70 -10.92 20.43
CA ALA A 149 -5.65 -9.88 20.03
C ALA A 149 -5.51 -8.59 20.85
N PHE A 150 -5.98 -7.49 20.27
CA PHE A 150 -6.04 -6.17 20.87
C PHE A 150 -7.49 -5.70 20.93
N TYR A 151 -7.89 -5.11 22.06
CA TYR A 151 -9.25 -4.60 22.22
C TYR A 151 -9.52 -3.43 21.27
N GLY A 152 -10.71 -3.47 20.66
CA GLY A 152 -11.17 -2.41 19.79
C GLY A 152 -11.43 -1.12 20.56
N LYS A 153 -11.36 0.00 19.83
CA LYS A 153 -11.66 1.34 20.35
C LYS A 153 -12.86 1.94 19.60
N GLY A 154 -13.57 2.85 20.25
CA GLY A 154 -14.70 3.57 19.62
C GLY A 154 -15.86 2.63 19.30
N LYS A 155 -16.23 2.51 18.00
CA LYS A 155 -17.33 1.64 17.56
C LYS A 155 -17.11 0.15 17.85
N ARG A 156 -15.85 -0.29 18.05
CA ARG A 156 -15.48 -1.68 18.33
C ARG A 156 -15.14 -1.91 19.81
N THR A 157 -15.63 -1.05 20.70
CA THR A 157 -15.42 -1.21 22.14
C THR A 157 -16.17 -2.45 22.63
N GLY A 158 -15.51 -3.30 23.42
CA GLY A 158 -16.09 -4.53 23.96
C GLY A 158 -15.79 -5.81 23.16
N VAL A 159 -15.17 -5.68 21.99
CA VAL A 159 -14.69 -6.82 21.17
C VAL A 159 -13.21 -6.65 20.81
N TYR A 160 -12.61 -7.65 20.18
CA TYR A 160 -11.26 -7.54 19.63
C TYR A 160 -11.29 -6.78 18.30
N GLY A 161 -10.55 -5.67 18.23
CA GLY A 161 -10.51 -4.83 17.03
C GLY A 161 -9.33 -5.14 16.10
N THR A 162 -8.34 -5.88 16.59
CA THR A 162 -7.13 -6.24 15.84
C THR A 162 -6.60 -7.58 16.33
N TYR A 163 -6.14 -8.42 15.41
CA TYR A 163 -5.55 -9.72 15.71
C TYR A 163 -4.05 -9.71 15.35
N LEU A 164 -3.24 -10.36 16.18
CA LEU A 164 -1.84 -10.69 15.90
C LEU A 164 -1.81 -12.07 15.27
N LEU A 165 -1.27 -12.16 14.06
CA LEU A 165 -1.21 -13.39 13.29
C LEU A 165 0.23 -13.90 13.17
N ALA A 166 0.36 -15.21 13.07
CA ALA A 166 1.63 -15.90 12.96
C ALA A 166 1.62 -16.94 11.83
N VAL A 167 2.80 -17.14 11.25
CA VAL A 167 3.10 -18.29 10.38
C VAL A 167 3.70 -19.41 11.25
N TYR A 168 3.46 -20.66 10.87
CA TYR A 168 4.05 -21.82 11.56
C TYR A 168 5.33 -22.26 10.85
N ASP A 169 6.44 -22.32 11.58
CA ASP A 169 7.71 -22.88 11.13
C ASP A 169 7.78 -24.37 11.53
N PRO A 170 7.66 -25.31 10.58
CA PRO A 170 7.69 -26.74 10.89
C PRO A 170 9.06 -27.26 11.31
N ASN A 171 10.15 -26.52 11.05
CA ASN A 171 11.50 -26.96 11.40
C ASN A 171 11.79 -26.73 12.88
N GLU A 172 11.40 -25.56 13.40
CA GLU A 172 11.56 -25.19 14.81
C GLU A 172 10.34 -25.56 15.66
N GLY A 173 9.18 -25.82 15.02
CA GLY A 173 7.92 -26.10 15.70
C GLY A 173 7.32 -24.87 16.38
N GLU A 174 7.51 -23.70 15.77
CA GLU A 174 7.20 -22.40 16.36
C GLU A 174 6.20 -21.59 15.52
N TYR A 175 5.39 -20.78 16.19
CA TYR A 175 4.52 -19.76 15.59
C TYR A 175 5.23 -18.40 15.61
N GLN A 176 5.67 -17.94 14.45
CA GLN A 176 6.40 -16.70 14.29
C GLN A 176 5.45 -15.57 13.88
N SER A 177 5.38 -14.51 14.70
CA SER A 177 4.50 -13.37 14.38
C SER A 177 4.92 -12.71 13.07
N CYS A 178 3.95 -12.45 12.19
CA CYS A 178 4.21 -11.89 10.86
C CYS A 178 3.46 -10.56 10.61
N CYS A 179 2.22 -10.41 11.11
CA CYS A 179 1.45 -9.19 10.89
C CYS A 179 0.35 -8.95 11.94
N LYS A 180 -0.24 -7.75 11.90
CA LYS A 180 -1.48 -7.40 12.60
C LYS A 180 -2.58 -7.10 11.59
N VAL A 181 -3.77 -7.63 11.82
CA VAL A 181 -4.93 -7.39 10.95
C VAL A 181 -6.03 -6.66 11.73
N ALA A 182 -6.43 -5.49 11.24
CA ALA A 182 -7.44 -4.62 11.87
C ALA A 182 -8.61 -4.25 10.92
N THR A 183 -8.50 -4.59 9.65
CA THR A 183 -9.43 -4.21 8.58
C THR A 183 -9.81 -5.43 7.75
N GLY A 184 -10.91 -5.34 6.99
CA GLY A 184 -11.41 -6.47 6.18
C GLY A 184 -12.48 -7.30 6.89
N PHE A 185 -12.71 -7.06 8.19
CA PHE A 185 -13.76 -7.74 8.95
C PHE A 185 -15.13 -7.06 8.76
N THR A 186 -16.15 -7.87 8.49
CA THR A 186 -17.55 -7.48 8.71
C THR A 186 -17.85 -7.49 10.21
N ASP A 187 -18.92 -6.81 10.63
CA ASP A 187 -19.32 -6.81 12.05
C ASP A 187 -19.68 -8.24 12.51
N GLU A 188 -20.36 -9.03 11.66
CA GLU A 188 -20.68 -10.44 11.92
C GLU A 188 -19.42 -11.30 12.11
N PHE A 189 -18.37 -11.06 11.30
CA PHE A 189 -17.08 -11.74 11.47
C PHE A 189 -16.48 -11.41 12.84
N LEU A 190 -16.46 -10.14 13.23
CA LEU A 190 -15.90 -9.72 14.51
C LEU A 190 -16.64 -10.35 15.69
N ASP A 191 -17.96 -10.35 15.67
CA ASP A 191 -18.77 -10.93 16.75
C ASP A 191 -18.52 -12.44 16.86
N LYS A 192 -18.58 -13.17 15.73
CA LYS A 192 -18.32 -14.61 15.68
C LYS A 192 -16.94 -14.98 16.20
N HIS A 193 -15.90 -14.25 15.76
CA HIS A 193 -14.53 -14.56 16.16
C HIS A 193 -14.20 -14.06 17.58
N TYR A 194 -14.85 -13.01 18.06
CA TYR A 194 -14.79 -12.64 19.48
C TYR A 194 -15.39 -13.75 20.35
N ASP A 195 -16.57 -14.26 19.99
CA ASP A 195 -17.24 -15.33 20.73
C ASP A 195 -16.44 -16.62 20.74
N HIS A 196 -15.76 -16.98 19.66
CA HIS A 196 -14.82 -18.11 19.65
C HIS A 196 -13.59 -17.85 20.52
N HIS A 197 -12.93 -16.69 20.34
CA HIS A 197 -11.63 -16.45 20.96
C HIS A 197 -11.71 -16.09 22.44
N LYS A 198 -12.82 -15.51 22.93
CA LYS A 198 -12.99 -15.22 24.37
C LYS A 198 -12.88 -16.48 25.23
N ASP A 199 -13.30 -17.63 24.71
CA ASP A 199 -13.23 -18.93 25.39
C ASP A 199 -11.87 -19.63 25.18
N ASN A 200 -11.04 -19.12 24.27
CA ASN A 200 -9.71 -19.64 23.92
C ASN A 200 -8.58 -18.66 24.30
N VAL A 201 -8.82 -17.79 25.28
CA VAL A 201 -7.79 -16.91 25.84
C VAL A 201 -6.88 -17.72 26.75
N ILE A 202 -5.57 -17.57 26.55
CA ILE A 202 -4.56 -18.18 27.40
C ILE A 202 -3.94 -17.13 28.34
N PRO A 203 -3.57 -17.50 29.57
CA PRO A 203 -3.15 -16.52 30.59
C PRO A 203 -1.77 -15.90 30.31
N ARG A 204 -0.97 -16.53 29.44
CA ARG A 204 0.37 -16.07 29.07
C ARG A 204 0.75 -16.59 27.68
N LYS A 205 1.73 -15.93 27.07
CA LYS A 205 2.35 -16.37 25.82
C LYS A 205 2.81 -17.83 25.93
N ARG A 206 2.48 -18.67 24.95
CA ARG A 206 3.01 -20.04 24.85
C ARG A 206 4.51 -20.02 24.53
N ALA A 207 5.20 -21.10 24.87
CA ALA A 207 6.65 -21.20 24.66
C ALA A 207 7.03 -21.19 23.17
N ASP A 208 6.19 -21.79 22.34
CA ASP A 208 6.32 -21.89 20.89
C ASP A 208 5.83 -20.63 20.14
N TYR A 209 5.49 -19.54 20.86
CA TYR A 209 5.11 -18.27 20.22
C TYR A 209 6.30 -17.32 20.19
N VAL A 210 6.83 -17.09 19.00
CA VAL A 210 7.93 -16.15 18.74
C VAL A 210 7.33 -14.80 18.38
N VAL A 211 7.31 -13.92 19.38
CA VAL A 211 6.76 -12.57 19.29
C VAL A 211 7.69 -11.62 20.02
N THR A 212 8.02 -10.50 19.39
CA THR A 212 8.86 -9.46 20.01
C THR A 212 8.08 -8.68 21.08
N ASP A 213 8.79 -8.09 22.03
CA ASP A 213 8.17 -7.25 23.09
C ASP A 213 7.44 -6.02 22.54
N LYS A 214 7.71 -5.62 21.29
CA LYS A 214 7.01 -4.52 20.61
C LYS A 214 5.62 -4.93 20.11
N MET A 215 5.33 -6.23 20.07
CA MET A 215 4.10 -6.81 19.53
C MET A 215 3.30 -7.58 20.58
N THR A 216 3.51 -7.29 21.86
CA THR A 216 2.70 -7.88 22.94
C THR A 216 1.22 -7.49 22.79
N PRO A 217 0.30 -8.46 22.64
CA PRO A 217 -1.13 -8.22 22.54
C PRO A 217 -1.76 -7.93 23.92
N ASP A 218 -3.00 -7.43 23.92
CA ASP A 218 -3.78 -7.27 25.15
C ASP A 218 -4.18 -8.63 25.73
N VAL A 219 -4.47 -9.60 24.85
CA VAL A 219 -4.77 -10.98 25.20
C VAL A 219 -4.00 -11.95 24.31
N TRP A 220 -3.54 -13.05 24.90
CA TRP A 220 -2.95 -14.17 24.18
C TRP A 220 -4.03 -15.18 23.82
N LEU A 221 -3.98 -15.73 22.61
CA LEU A 221 -4.96 -16.67 22.09
C LEU A 221 -4.33 -18.04 21.85
N ASP A 222 -5.09 -19.10 22.12
CA ASP A 222 -4.67 -20.43 21.71
C ASP A 222 -4.80 -20.62 20.18
N ALA A 223 -3.83 -21.30 19.59
CA ALA A 223 -3.72 -21.54 18.15
C ALA A 223 -4.76 -22.56 17.67
N THR A 224 -6.00 -22.12 17.53
CA THR A 224 -7.18 -22.97 17.23
C THR A 224 -7.82 -22.70 15.88
N GLN A 225 -7.38 -21.66 15.17
CA GLN A 225 -7.93 -21.26 13.88
C GLN A 225 -6.82 -20.90 12.89
N VAL A 226 -7.13 -21.03 11.60
CA VAL A 226 -6.29 -20.59 10.49
C VAL A 226 -7.15 -19.68 9.61
N TRP A 227 -6.64 -18.50 9.29
CA TRP A 227 -7.32 -17.50 8.48
C TRP A 227 -6.55 -17.26 7.19
N GLU A 228 -7.26 -17.22 6.06
CA GLU A 228 -6.69 -16.75 4.80
C GLU A 228 -6.59 -15.23 4.83
N ILE A 229 -5.38 -14.70 4.65
CA ILE A 229 -5.09 -13.27 4.67
C ILE A 229 -4.52 -12.85 3.33
N GLN A 230 -5.19 -11.91 2.68
CA GLN A 230 -4.73 -11.31 1.44
C GLN A 230 -3.85 -10.08 1.72
N CYS A 231 -2.76 -9.95 0.98
CA CYS A 231 -1.85 -8.82 1.08
C CYS A 231 -1.42 -8.34 -0.32
N ALA A 232 -1.00 -7.07 -0.38
CA ALA A 232 -0.50 -6.47 -1.63
C ALA A 232 0.97 -6.83 -1.89
N ASP A 233 1.78 -6.93 -0.83
CA ASP A 233 3.21 -7.27 -0.92
C ASP A 233 3.72 -7.74 0.46
N LEU A 234 4.84 -8.49 0.45
CA LEU A 234 5.58 -8.90 1.64
C LEU A 234 6.76 -7.95 1.86
N SER A 235 7.03 -7.64 3.13
CA SER A 235 7.99 -6.60 3.48
C SER A 235 8.84 -7.02 4.66
N ILE A 236 10.15 -6.73 4.62
CA ILE A 236 11.05 -7.03 5.75
C ILE A 236 10.63 -6.16 6.94
N SER A 237 10.28 -6.82 8.04
CA SER A 237 9.78 -6.15 9.25
C SER A 237 10.85 -6.09 10.34
N PRO A 238 11.04 -4.93 11.01
CA PRO A 238 11.94 -4.82 12.15
C PRO A 238 11.30 -5.26 13.49
N VAL A 239 10.04 -5.70 13.47
CA VAL A 239 9.22 -5.96 14.67
C VAL A 239 8.53 -7.32 14.65
N HIS A 240 8.50 -7.98 13.50
CA HIS A 240 7.98 -9.32 13.30
C HIS A 240 9.15 -10.28 13.09
N THR A 241 8.90 -11.58 13.29
CA THR A 241 9.94 -12.61 13.38
C THR A 241 9.79 -13.71 12.34
N GLY A 242 8.64 -13.77 11.65
CA GLY A 242 8.41 -14.60 10.48
C GLY A 242 8.43 -13.80 9.19
#